data_AF-A0A4V6KR79-F1
#
_entry.id   AF-A0A4V6KR79-F1
#
_cell.length_a   1.000
_cell.length_b   1.000
_cell.length_c   1.000
_cell.angle_alpha   90.00
_cell.angle_beta   90.00
_cell.angle_gamma   90.00
#
_symmetry.space_group_name_H-M   'P 1'
#
loop_
_entity.id
_entity.type
_entity.pdbx_description
1 polymer ?
#
loop_
_entity_poly.entity_id
_entity_poly.type
_entity_poly.pdbx_seq_one_letter_code
_entity_poly.pdbx_strand_id
1 'polypeptide(L)'
;MMDSAQHPKYAEYQHILAAWVKDEGFISQFALSNQRGALAQLPEHIPAQLVSGITLSTMHGCPPDEIEAICRYMLEEKRLNTFVKLNPTLLGYPRVRSILDNCGFDYVGLKEESFEHDLKLEQAIAMLHRLTALGKQHQLASGSN
;
A
#
# COMPACT_ATOMS: atom_id res chain seq x y z
N MET A 1 -3.57 10.30 -9.73
CA MET A 1 -3.36 9.24 -10.75
C MET A 1 -3.59 7.88 -10.09
N MET A 2 -4.84 7.55 -9.74
CA MET A 2 -5.23 6.25 -9.17
C MET A 2 -5.95 5.36 -10.21
N ASP A 3 -6.48 6.00 -11.24
CA ASP A 3 -7.20 5.42 -12.36
C ASP A 3 -6.73 6.13 -13.64
N SER A 4 -6.50 5.36 -14.70
CA SER A 4 -6.07 5.85 -16.00
C SER A 4 -7.14 5.77 -17.09
N ALA A 5 -8.39 5.44 -16.77
CA ALA A 5 -9.45 5.21 -17.75
C ALA A 5 -9.69 6.46 -18.63
N GLN A 6 -9.57 7.64 -18.04
CA GLN A 6 -9.72 8.91 -18.75
C GLN A 6 -8.41 9.41 -19.39
N HIS A 7 -7.29 8.73 -19.17
CA HIS A 7 -6.01 9.14 -19.72
C HIS A 7 -5.89 8.69 -21.19
N PRO A 8 -5.59 9.58 -22.16
CA PRO A 8 -5.56 9.23 -23.59
C PRO A 8 -4.65 8.05 -23.93
N LYS A 9 -3.51 7.93 -23.23
CA LYS A 9 -2.56 6.82 -23.41
C LYS A 9 -3.12 5.45 -23.04
N TYR A 10 -4.10 5.38 -22.15
CA TYR A 10 -4.69 4.09 -21.76
C TYR A 10 -5.41 3.46 -22.95
N ALA A 11 -6.29 4.22 -23.61
CA ALA A 11 -6.99 3.77 -24.81
C ALA A 11 -6.02 3.51 -25.98
N GLU A 12 -5.00 4.36 -26.16
CA GLU A 12 -3.96 4.18 -27.18
C GLU A 12 -3.23 2.84 -27.01
N TYR A 13 -2.78 2.53 -25.78
CA TYR A 13 -2.06 1.27 -25.51
C TYR A 13 -2.95 0.04 -25.57
N GLN A 14 -4.23 0.14 -25.18
CA GLN A 14 -5.19 -0.94 -25.42
C GLN A 14 -5.34 -1.24 -26.92
N HIS A 15 -5.42 -0.21 -27.75
CA HIS A 15 -5.53 -0.38 -29.21
C HIS A 15 -4.26 -0.99 -29.82
N ILE A 16 -3.07 -0.52 -29.40
CA ILE A 16 -1.79 -1.08 -29.83
C ILE A 16 -1.72 -2.56 -29.45
N LEU A 17 -2.00 -2.91 -28.19
CA LEU A 17 -1.98 -4.30 -27.76
C LEU A 17 -2.99 -5.16 -28.55
N ALA A 18 -4.20 -4.65 -28.79
CA ALA A 18 -5.23 -5.33 -29.57
C ALA A 18 -4.79 -5.61 -31.03
N ALA A 19 -4.00 -4.74 -31.64
CA ALA A 19 -3.43 -4.97 -32.96
C ALA A 19 -2.38 -6.09 -32.93
N TRP A 20 -1.48 -6.07 -31.94
CA TRP A 20 -0.41 -7.06 -31.81
C TRP A 20 -0.92 -8.47 -31.55
N VAL A 21 -1.91 -8.64 -30.66
CA VAL A 21 -2.46 -9.97 -30.35
C VAL A 21 -3.26 -10.60 -31.50
N LYS A 22 -3.63 -9.80 -32.53
CA LYS A 22 -4.28 -10.27 -33.75
C LYS A 22 -3.29 -10.56 -34.89
N ASP A 23 -2.04 -10.11 -34.77
CA ASP A 23 -1.01 -10.29 -35.78
C ASP A 23 -0.46 -11.73 -35.75
N GLU A 24 -0.69 -12.48 -36.83
CA GLU A 24 -0.24 -13.88 -36.96
C GLU A 24 1.28 -14.02 -36.99
N GLY A 25 1.97 -13.01 -37.53
CA GLY A 25 3.42 -12.97 -37.59
C GLY A 25 4.01 -12.83 -36.18
N PHE A 26 3.47 -11.92 -35.38
CA PHE A 26 3.80 -11.78 -33.97
C PHE A 26 3.52 -13.07 -33.19
N ILE A 27 2.32 -13.64 -33.33
CA ILE A 27 1.95 -14.88 -32.63
C ILE A 27 2.90 -16.04 -32.99
N SER A 28 3.23 -16.17 -34.27
CA SER A 28 4.13 -17.23 -34.76
C SER A 28 5.58 -17.01 -34.32
N GLN A 29 6.06 -15.76 -34.40
CA GLN A 29 7.42 -15.37 -34.02
C GLN A 29 7.73 -15.72 -32.56
N PHE A 30 6.75 -15.54 -31.67
CA PHE A 30 6.90 -15.81 -30.24
C PHE A 30 6.32 -17.18 -29.82
N ALA A 31 5.94 -18.04 -30.76
CA ALA A 31 5.35 -19.36 -30.50
C ALA A 31 4.12 -19.32 -29.56
N LEU A 32 3.28 -18.30 -29.69
CA LEU A 32 2.13 -18.02 -28.82
C LEU A 32 0.81 -18.64 -29.29
N SER A 33 0.82 -19.49 -30.32
CA SER A 33 -0.39 -20.02 -30.96
C SER A 33 -1.34 -20.70 -29.97
N ASN A 34 -0.81 -21.41 -28.96
CA ASN A 34 -1.60 -22.10 -27.93
C ASN A 34 -2.28 -21.14 -26.94
N GLN A 35 -1.82 -19.90 -26.82
CA GLN A 35 -2.36 -18.89 -25.90
C GLN A 35 -3.24 -17.85 -26.61
N ARG A 36 -3.53 -18.03 -27.90
CA ARG A 36 -4.23 -17.06 -28.73
C ARG A 36 -5.56 -16.58 -28.15
N GLY A 37 -6.35 -17.50 -27.59
CA GLY A 37 -7.62 -17.15 -26.96
C GLY A 37 -7.45 -16.21 -25.76
N ALA A 38 -6.46 -16.48 -24.89
CA ALA A 38 -6.17 -15.63 -23.74
C ALA A 38 -5.60 -14.27 -24.17
N LEU A 39 -4.70 -14.26 -25.16
CA LEU A 39 -4.10 -13.02 -25.69
C LEU A 39 -5.14 -12.11 -26.35
N ALA A 40 -6.12 -12.68 -27.07
CA ALA A 40 -7.18 -11.91 -27.71
C ALA A 40 -8.05 -11.14 -26.70
N GLN A 41 -8.20 -11.66 -25.47
CA GLN A 41 -8.98 -11.06 -24.40
C GLN A 41 -8.17 -10.04 -23.58
N LEU A 42 -6.83 -10.13 -23.61
CA LEU A 42 -5.96 -9.33 -22.76
C LEU A 42 -6.21 -7.81 -22.82
N PRO A 43 -6.42 -7.15 -23.98
CA PRO A 43 -6.67 -5.71 -24.04
C PRO A 43 -7.90 -5.25 -23.24
N GLU A 44 -8.94 -6.08 -23.19
CA GLU A 44 -10.21 -5.76 -22.52
C GLU A 44 -10.14 -6.05 -21.01
N HIS A 45 -9.20 -6.90 -20.59
CA HIS A 45 -9.06 -7.34 -19.20
C HIS A 45 -7.99 -6.59 -18.39
N ILE A 46 -7.15 -5.76 -19.02
CA ILE A 46 -6.25 -4.87 -18.29
C ILE A 46 -7.10 -3.84 -17.54
N PRO A 47 -6.96 -3.70 -16.20
CA PRO A 47 -7.73 -2.73 -15.44
C PRO A 47 -7.16 -1.33 -15.63
N ALA A 48 -8.05 -0.35 -15.73
CA ALA A 48 -7.68 1.07 -15.69
C ALA A 48 -7.32 1.55 -14.27
N GLN A 49 -7.79 0.82 -13.25
CA GLN A 49 -7.44 1.08 -11.87
C GLN A 49 -5.99 0.65 -11.62
N LEU A 50 -5.12 1.65 -11.38
CA LEU A 50 -3.69 1.44 -11.18
C LEU A 50 -3.36 1.10 -9.72
N VAL A 51 -4.12 1.66 -8.78
CA VAL A 51 -3.85 1.57 -7.35
C VAL A 51 -5.12 1.17 -6.60
N SER A 52 -5.02 0.10 -5.81
CA SER A 52 -6.08 -0.38 -4.94
C SER A 52 -5.80 -0.15 -3.45
N GLY A 53 -4.56 0.22 -3.08
CA GLY A 53 -4.20 0.44 -1.69
C GLY A 53 -2.89 1.20 -1.50
N ILE A 54 -2.63 1.57 -0.25
CA ILE A 54 -1.47 2.33 0.19
C ILE A 54 -0.97 1.82 1.55
N THR A 55 0.35 1.80 1.73
CA THR A 55 0.97 1.62 3.05
C THR A 55 1.65 2.92 3.44
N LEU A 56 1.18 3.52 4.53
CA LEU A 56 1.68 4.76 5.08
C LEU A 56 2.78 4.46 6.11
N SER A 57 3.88 5.19 6.05
CA SER A 57 4.88 5.19 7.12
C SER A 57 4.64 6.39 8.02
N THR A 58 4.61 6.16 9.33
CA THR A 58 4.61 7.25 10.31
C THR A 58 5.99 7.89 10.31
N MET A 59 6.10 9.17 9.94
CA MET A 59 7.34 9.91 10.14
C MET A 59 7.59 10.09 11.64
N HIS A 60 8.85 10.20 12.05
CA HIS A 60 9.19 10.44 13.45
C HIS A 60 8.53 11.75 13.93
N GLY A 61 7.89 11.71 15.11
CA GLY A 61 7.22 12.86 15.70
C GLY A 61 5.88 13.22 15.07
N CYS A 62 5.31 12.38 14.19
CA CYS A 62 3.95 12.59 13.70
C CYS A 62 2.94 12.33 14.84
N PRO A 63 2.11 13.32 15.21
CA PRO A 63 1.11 13.17 16.26
C PRO A 63 0.13 12.02 15.97
N PRO A 64 -0.30 11.25 17.00
CA PRO A 64 -1.27 10.16 16.84
C PRO A 64 -2.54 10.51 16.07
N ASP A 65 -3.09 11.69 16.32
CA ASP A 65 -4.30 12.20 15.67
C ASP A 65 -4.08 12.54 14.19
N GLU A 66 -2.91 13.04 13.82
CA GLU A 66 -2.54 13.25 12.42
C GLU A 66 -2.41 11.92 11.66
N ILE A 67 -1.81 10.90 12.29
CA ILE A 67 -1.71 9.56 11.69
C ILE A 67 -3.10 9.02 11.35
N GLU A 68 -4.04 9.11 12.31
CA GLU A 68 -5.41 8.65 12.11
C GLU A 68 -6.12 9.49 11.03
N ALA A 69 -5.97 10.82 11.05
CA ALA A 69 -6.58 11.71 10.08
C ALA A 69 -6.14 11.40 8.63
N ILE A 70 -4.85 11.16 8.41
CA ILE A 70 -4.32 10.76 7.10
C ILE A 70 -4.91 9.40 6.68
N CYS A 71 -4.97 8.44 7.59
CA CYS A 71 -5.55 7.13 7.29
C CYS A 71 -7.04 7.23 6.93
N ARG A 72 -7.81 8.04 7.68
CA ARG A 72 -9.23 8.29 7.38
C ARG A 72 -9.40 8.93 6.01
N TYR A 73 -8.59 9.94 5.67
CA TYR A 73 -8.62 10.57 4.34
C TYR A 73 -8.39 9.55 3.22
N MET A 74 -7.45 8.61 3.39
CA MET A 74 -7.21 7.58 2.37
C MET A 74 -8.40 6.60 2.21
N LEU A 75 -9.09 6.27 3.31
CA LEU A 75 -10.25 5.38 3.30
C LEU A 75 -11.52 6.07 2.78
N GLU A 76 -11.79 7.29 3.23
CA GLU A 76 -13.02 8.03 2.95
C GLU A 76 -12.95 8.74 1.60
N GLU A 77 -11.91 9.57 1.41
CA GLU A 77 -11.79 10.45 0.24
C GLU A 77 -11.12 9.75 -0.94
N LYS A 78 -10.07 8.96 -0.70
CA LYS A 78 -9.35 8.25 -1.77
C LYS A 78 -9.91 6.86 -2.05
N ARG A 79 -10.73 6.31 -1.16
CA ARG A 79 -11.34 4.98 -1.30
C ARG A 79 -10.28 3.88 -1.54
N LEU A 80 -9.14 3.97 -0.84
CA LEU A 80 -8.03 3.03 -0.93
C LEU A 80 -7.95 2.11 0.28
N ASN A 81 -7.57 0.85 0.06
CA ASN A 81 -7.14 -0.02 1.16
C ASN A 81 -5.93 0.62 1.85
N THR A 82 -5.98 0.81 3.17
CA THR A 82 -5.02 1.68 3.86
C THR A 82 -4.36 0.97 5.02
N PHE A 83 -3.04 0.79 4.94
CA PHE A 83 -2.23 0.18 6.00
C PHE A 83 -1.28 1.22 6.58
N VAL A 84 -1.05 1.18 7.90
CA VAL A 84 -0.10 2.06 8.57
C VAL A 84 1.03 1.25 9.22
N LYS A 85 2.28 1.56 8.86
CA LYS A 85 3.46 0.98 9.49
C LYS A 85 3.70 1.70 10.82
N LEU A 86 3.76 0.94 11.91
CA LEU A 86 4.00 1.47 13.23
C LEU A 86 5.46 1.33 13.64
N ASN A 87 5.97 2.28 14.42
CA ASN A 87 7.37 2.29 14.83
C ASN A 87 7.62 1.33 16.02
N PRO A 88 8.82 0.74 16.14
CA PRO A 88 9.18 -0.13 17.27
C PRO A 88 9.13 0.57 18.64
N THR A 89 9.07 1.90 18.67
CA THR A 89 8.95 2.71 19.89
C THR A 89 7.74 2.30 20.76
N LEU A 90 6.73 1.66 20.16
CA LEU A 90 5.60 1.04 20.85
C LEU A 90 6.00 -0.02 21.90
N LEU A 91 7.18 -0.64 21.77
CA LEU A 91 7.68 -1.63 22.72
C LEU A 91 8.34 -0.99 23.96
N GLY A 92 8.57 0.33 23.94
CA GLY A 92 9.30 1.06 24.98
C GLY A 92 10.81 0.95 24.87
N TYR A 93 11.51 1.95 25.40
CA TYR A 93 12.96 2.09 25.28
C TYR A 93 13.73 0.86 25.77
N PRO A 94 13.50 0.33 27.00
CA PRO A 94 14.29 -0.79 27.51
C PRO A 94 14.20 -2.04 26.63
N ARG A 95 13.01 -2.31 26.08
CA ARG A 95 12.78 -3.47 25.23
C ARG A 95 13.45 -3.32 23.87
N VAL A 96 13.30 -2.15 23.23
CA VAL A 96 13.95 -1.89 21.93
C VAL A 96 15.48 -1.92 22.08
N ARG A 97 16.03 -1.29 23.12
CA ARG A 97 17.47 -1.30 23.41
C ARG A 97 17.99 -2.73 23.58
N SER A 98 17.33 -3.52 24.43
CA SER A 98 17.70 -4.93 24.66
C SER A 98 17.64 -5.77 23.37
N ILE A 99 16.64 -5.56 22.50
CA ILE A 99 16.56 -6.27 21.21
C ILE A 99 17.75 -5.91 20.33
N LEU A 100 18.10 -4.63 20.23
CA LEU A 100 19.23 -4.18 19.42
C LEU A 100 20.56 -4.74 19.96
N ASP A 101 20.77 -4.69 21.28
CA ASP A 101 22.00 -5.22 21.91
C ASP A 101 22.16 -6.72 21.66
N ASN A 102 21.09 -7.50 21.85
CA ASN A 102 21.09 -8.94 21.62
C ASN A 102 21.30 -9.32 20.15
N CYS A 103 20.96 -8.42 19.22
CA CYS A 103 21.17 -8.58 17.79
C CYS A 103 22.55 -8.07 17.31
N GLY A 104 23.41 -7.58 18.22
CA GLY A 104 24.74 -7.04 17.87
C GLY A 104 24.71 -5.61 17.31
N PHE A 105 23.67 -4.84 17.63
CA PHE A 105 23.49 -3.42 17.25
C PHE A 105 23.67 -2.46 18.43
N ASP A 106 24.58 -2.79 19.36
CA ASP A 106 24.93 -1.98 20.54
C ASP A 106 25.48 -0.58 20.19
N TYR A 107 26.08 -0.45 19.00
CA TYR A 107 26.56 0.83 18.47
C TYR A 107 25.45 1.82 18.07
N VAL A 108 24.20 1.37 17.91
CA VAL A 108 23.09 2.24 17.49
C VAL A 108 22.61 3.09 18.66
N GLY A 109 22.82 4.41 18.61
CA GLY A 109 22.30 5.33 19.62
C GLY A 109 20.78 5.53 19.51
N LEU A 110 20.07 5.35 20.62
CA LEU A 110 18.64 5.66 20.74
C LEU A 110 18.44 6.81 21.73
N LYS A 111 17.53 7.72 21.41
CA LYS A 111 17.09 8.78 22.33
C LYS A 111 15.86 8.31 23.09
N GLU A 112 15.96 8.15 24.40
CA GLU A 112 14.83 7.70 25.24
C GLU A 112 13.65 8.67 25.16
N GLU A 113 13.92 9.97 25.09
CA GLU A 113 12.94 11.04 24.93
C GLU A 113 12.02 10.84 23.71
N SER A 114 12.52 10.24 22.63
CA SER A 114 11.72 9.97 21.42
C SER A 114 10.57 8.99 21.69
N PHE A 115 10.70 8.11 22.68
CA PHE A 115 9.66 7.13 23.04
C PHE A 115 8.53 7.78 23.86
N GLU A 116 8.78 8.93 24.48
CA GLU A 116 7.77 9.66 25.24
C GLU A 116 6.78 10.42 24.36
N HIS A 117 7.28 10.97 23.25
CA HIS A 117 6.48 11.78 22.33
C HIS A 117 5.81 10.96 21.23
N ASP A 118 6.33 9.77 20.93
CA ASP A 118 5.76 8.87 19.92
C ASP A 118 4.43 8.25 20.39
N LEU A 119 3.66 7.75 19.40
CA LEU A 119 2.42 6.99 19.61
C LEU A 119 2.61 5.87 20.63
N LYS A 120 1.72 5.81 21.63
CA LYS A 120 1.74 4.76 22.66
C LYS A 120 0.94 3.53 22.22
N LEU A 121 1.28 2.36 22.78
CA LEU A 121 0.68 1.08 22.38
C LEU A 121 -0.85 1.06 22.51
N GLU A 122 -1.40 1.51 23.64
CA GLU A 122 -2.85 1.53 23.85
C GLU A 122 -3.56 2.47 22.86
N GLN A 123 -2.96 3.63 22.57
CA GLN A 123 -3.46 4.57 21.58
C GLN A 123 -3.42 3.97 20.17
N ALA A 124 -2.34 3.28 19.81
CA ALA A 124 -2.18 2.60 18.53
C ALA A 124 -3.27 1.53 18.34
N ILE A 125 -3.50 0.68 19.34
CA ILE A 125 -4.54 -0.36 19.29
C ILE A 125 -5.93 0.28 19.11
N ALA A 126 -6.24 1.32 19.90
CA ALA A 126 -7.53 2.01 19.81
C ALA A 126 -7.73 2.66 18.42
N MET A 127 -6.69 3.31 17.88
CA MET A 127 -6.69 3.87 16.53
C MET A 127 -6.92 2.78 15.48
N LEU A 128 -6.19 1.66 15.55
CA LEU A 128 -6.35 0.55 14.60
C LEU A 128 -7.75 -0.05 14.62
N HIS A 129 -8.38 -0.17 15.79
CA HIS A 129 -9.78 -0.61 15.89
C HIS A 129 -10.74 0.36 15.17
N ARG A 130 -10.59 1.68 15.38
CA ARG A 130 -11.41 2.69 14.70
C ARG A 130 -11.20 2.66 13.19
N LEU A 131 -9.95 2.62 12.74
CA LEU A 131 -9.62 2.54 11.31
C LEU A 131 -10.17 1.27 10.68
N THR A 132 -10.06 0.12 11.35
CA THR A 132 -10.61 -1.17 10.86
C THR A 132 -12.13 -1.13 10.74
N ALA A 133 -12.81 -0.53 11.72
CA ALA A 133 -14.26 -0.34 11.65
C ALA A 133 -14.66 0.57 10.48
N LEU A 134 -13.92 1.67 10.28
CA LEU A 134 -14.13 2.59 9.16
C LEU A 134 -13.88 1.91 7.80
N GLY A 135 -12.80 1.15 7.67
CA GLY A 135 -12.51 0.36 6.48
C GLY A 135 -13.67 -0.58 6.13
N LYS A 136 -14.19 -1.33 7.12
CA LYS A 136 -15.36 -2.20 6.93
C LYS A 136 -16.60 -1.44 6.44
N GLN A 137 -16.90 -0.28 7.03
CA GLN A 137 -18.03 0.56 6.58
C GLN A 137 -17.89 0.95 5.10
N HIS A 138 -16.66 1.20 4.66
CA HIS A 138 -16.33 1.60 3.29
C HIS A 138 -16.04 0.44 2.33
N GLN A 139 -16.13 -0.81 2.80
CA GLN A 139 -15.77 -2.05 2.08
C GLN A 139 -14.29 -2.08 1.62
N LEU A 140 -13.41 -1.54 2.46
CA LEU A 140 -11.97 -1.47 2.26
C LEU A 140 -11.23 -2.17 3.42
N ALA A 141 -10.07 -2.73 3.13
CA ALA A 141 -9.16 -3.24 4.15
C ALA A 141 -8.40 -2.09 4.82
N SER A 142 -8.21 -2.19 6.14
CA SER A 142 -7.25 -1.36 6.85
C SER A 142 -6.59 -2.12 8.00
N GLY A 143 -5.38 -1.72 8.37
CA GLY A 143 -4.64 -2.34 9.47
C GLY A 143 -3.22 -1.79 9.61
N SER A 144 -2.37 -2.52 10.33
CA SER A 144 -0.94 -2.25 10.41
C SER A 144 -0.12 -3.39 9.79
N ASN A 145 1.01 -3.04 9.17
CA ASN A 145 2.03 -3.98 8.70
C ASN A 145 3.27 -3.89 9.59
#